data_AF-A0AAV9ZZZ5-F1
#
_entry.id   AF-A0AAV9ZZZ5-F1
#
_cell.length_a   1.000
_cell.length_b   1.000
_cell.length_c   1.000
_cell.angle_alpha   90.00
_cell.angle_beta   90.00
_cell.angle_gamma   90.00
#
_symmetry.space_group_name_H-M   'P 1'
#
loop_
_entity.id
_entity.type
_entity.pdbx_description
1 polymer ?
#
loop_
_entity_poly.entity_id
_entity_poly.type
_entity_poly.pdbx_seq_one_letter_code
_entity_poly.pdbx_strand_id
1 'polypeptide(L)'
;MQLSEVAAVRGGAYPFVLVGTSISDSSDLLASDYVVSLDPSSTTPWSQAPLSKVASSVIQVSPGHMRLPFGHGVFTLFQDANYINEGFLTQYGKDAGNSCAFNSFPTLDGNGNVTDAGTLVVVLLRKLGQVARGFTTLVNSKGDSDLVVAGAKGLGFYPSAKLDQDPTTVLLPNISFHQVVASQWGTQISILATSTSGQLYYIQGSRTSATADPTFTYSGLPIRTGVSML
;
A
#
# COMPACT_ATOMS: atom_id res chain seq x y z
N MET A 1 -23.74 -8.11 4.15
CA MET A 1 -22.82 -7.56 3.12
C MET A 1 -22.38 -6.19 3.61
N GLN A 2 -21.13 -6.06 4.06
CA GLN A 2 -20.58 -4.77 4.49
C GLN A 2 -19.63 -4.32 3.37
N LEU A 3 -20.07 -3.36 2.57
CA LEU A 3 -19.25 -2.73 1.54
C LEU A 3 -18.39 -1.69 2.26
N SER A 4 -17.07 -1.85 2.25
CA SER A 4 -16.17 -0.74 2.58
C SER A 4 -15.95 0.08 1.31
N GLU A 5 -16.50 1.30 1.27
CA GLU A 5 -16.18 2.27 0.21
C GLU A 5 -14.71 2.70 0.37
N VAL A 6 -13.87 2.38 -0.62
CA VAL A 6 -12.52 2.92 -0.73
C VAL A 6 -12.56 4.09 -1.71
N ALA A 7 -12.03 5.24 -1.27
CA ALA A 7 -12.12 6.51 -1.96
C ALA A 7 -11.59 6.45 -3.41
N ALA A 8 -12.32 7.09 -4.33
CA ALA A 8 -11.92 7.25 -5.72
C ALA A 8 -10.67 8.13 -5.85
N VAL A 9 -9.61 7.62 -6.48
CA VAL A 9 -8.47 8.46 -6.88
C VAL A 9 -8.80 9.16 -8.20
N ARG A 10 -8.98 10.49 -8.13
CA ARG A 10 -9.03 11.35 -9.32
C ARG A 10 -7.63 11.68 -9.78
N GLY A 11 -7.02 10.77 -10.54
CA GLY A 11 -5.74 10.97 -11.21
C GLY A 11 -5.87 10.76 -12.71
N GLY A 12 -6.06 11.84 -13.46
CA GLY A 12 -5.60 12.02 -14.85
C GLY A 12 -6.15 11.19 -16.00
N ALA A 13 -6.53 9.92 -15.86
CA ALA A 13 -6.99 9.13 -17.02
C ALA A 13 -7.99 8.01 -16.74
N TYR A 14 -8.02 7.39 -15.56
CA TYR A 14 -9.06 6.41 -15.23
C TYR A 14 -9.38 6.48 -13.73
N PRO A 15 -10.41 7.24 -13.32
CA PRO A 15 -10.93 7.06 -11.98
C PRO A 15 -11.45 5.63 -11.89
N PHE A 16 -10.95 4.86 -10.94
CA PHE A 16 -11.50 3.56 -10.61
C PHE A 16 -11.87 3.52 -9.14
N VAL A 17 -12.94 2.80 -8.84
CA VAL A 17 -13.34 2.44 -7.48
C VAL A 17 -12.85 1.02 -7.25
N LEU A 18 -12.26 0.79 -6.08
CA LEU A 18 -11.93 -0.55 -5.60
C LEU A 18 -13.01 -1.01 -4.62
N VAL A 19 -13.66 -2.12 -4.93
CA VAL A 19 -14.71 -2.70 -4.07
C VAL A 19 -14.25 -4.06 -3.57
N GLY A 20 -14.00 -4.18 -2.27
CA GLY A 20 -13.69 -5.45 -1.61
C GLY A 20 -14.99 -6.20 -1.25
N THR A 21 -15.03 -7.50 -1.51
CA THR A 21 -16.17 -8.37 -1.15
C THR A 21 -15.71 -9.47 -0.20
N SER A 22 -16.37 -9.64 0.94
CA SER A 22 -16.21 -10.85 1.78
C SER A 22 -17.20 -11.92 1.29
N ILE A 23 -16.73 -12.96 0.60
CA ILE A 23 -17.59 -14.10 0.26
C ILE A 23 -17.51 -15.11 1.41
N SER A 24 -18.66 -15.41 2.01
CA SER A 24 -18.78 -16.36 3.12
C SER A 24 -18.86 -17.82 2.67
N ASP A 25 -19.15 -18.09 1.39
CA ASP A 25 -19.66 -19.39 0.94
C ASP A 25 -19.01 -19.99 -0.33
N SER A 26 -17.73 -19.73 -0.62
CA SER A 26 -17.03 -20.50 -1.66
C SER A 26 -15.66 -20.99 -1.22
N SER A 27 -15.28 -22.18 -1.69
CA SER A 27 -13.99 -22.82 -1.43
C SER A 27 -12.79 -22.08 -2.03
N ASP A 28 -13.01 -21.07 -2.88
CA ASP A 28 -11.96 -20.56 -3.79
C ASP A 28 -12.01 -19.05 -4.10
N LEU A 29 -12.78 -18.22 -3.38
CA LEU A 29 -12.69 -16.75 -3.56
C LEU A 29 -12.41 -16.02 -2.25
N LEU A 30 -11.11 -15.89 -1.99
CA LEU A 30 -10.49 -14.80 -1.25
C LEU A 30 -10.97 -13.47 -1.82
N ALA A 31 -11.18 -12.46 -0.96
CA ALA A 31 -11.83 -11.20 -1.30
C ALA A 31 -11.63 -10.74 -2.76
N SER A 32 -12.70 -10.54 -3.51
CA SER A 32 -12.57 -10.01 -4.88
C SER A 32 -12.59 -8.50 -4.83
N ASP A 33 -11.44 -7.90 -5.11
CA ASP A 33 -11.32 -6.49 -5.41
C ASP A 33 -11.72 -6.26 -6.88
N TYR A 34 -12.53 -5.24 -7.15
CA TYR A 34 -12.96 -4.90 -8.51
C TYR A 34 -12.49 -3.51 -8.90
N VAL A 35 -11.99 -3.34 -10.12
CA VAL A 35 -11.72 -2.05 -10.77
C VAL A 35 -12.99 -1.62 -11.48
N VAL A 36 -13.59 -0.51 -11.08
CA VAL A 36 -14.81 0.02 -11.71
C VAL A 36 -14.48 1.16 -12.66
N SER A 37 -14.75 1.00 -13.96
CA SER A 37 -14.75 2.07 -14.97
C SER A 37 -15.85 3.08 -14.68
N LEU A 38 -15.51 4.37 -14.72
CA LEU A 38 -16.51 5.45 -14.65
C LEU A 38 -17.03 5.88 -16.03
N ASP A 39 -16.64 5.19 -17.12
CA ASP A 39 -17.20 5.45 -18.44
C ASP A 39 -18.66 4.96 -18.50
N PRO A 40 -19.65 5.87 -18.63
CA PRO A 40 -21.06 5.48 -18.65
C PRO A 40 -21.43 4.66 -19.89
N SER A 41 -20.58 4.63 -20.93
CA SER A 41 -20.79 3.82 -22.12
C SER A 41 -20.25 2.39 -22.01
N SER A 42 -19.52 2.08 -20.93
CA SER A 42 -18.93 0.76 -20.73
C SER A 42 -20.03 -0.29 -20.47
N THR A 43 -20.08 -1.32 -21.31
CA THR A 43 -20.99 -2.46 -21.14
C THR A 43 -20.53 -3.45 -20.05
N THR A 44 -19.26 -3.38 -19.67
CA THR A 44 -18.65 -4.17 -18.58
C THR A 44 -17.83 -3.23 -17.71
N PRO A 45 -18.50 -2.40 -16.88
CA PRO A 45 -17.84 -1.32 -16.16
C PRO A 45 -17.05 -1.81 -14.95
N TRP A 46 -16.91 -3.12 -14.73
CA TRP A 46 -16.07 -3.66 -13.68
C TRP A 46 -15.19 -4.80 -14.21
N SER A 47 -13.97 -4.88 -13.71
CA SER A 47 -13.07 -6.02 -13.89
C SER A 47 -12.50 -6.42 -12.54
N GLN A 48 -12.10 -7.67 -12.37
CA GLN A 48 -11.45 -8.11 -11.15
C GLN A 48 -10.03 -7.51 -11.09
N ALA A 49 -9.69 -6.89 -9.97
CA ALA A 49 -8.33 -6.45 -9.71
C ALA A 49 -7.43 -7.68 -9.50
N PRO A 50 -6.24 -7.71 -10.10
CA PRO A 50 -5.30 -8.80 -9.89
C PRO A 50 -4.85 -8.85 -8.44
N LEU A 51 -5.04 -10.01 -7.80
CA LEU A 51 -4.52 -10.31 -6.47
C LEU A 51 -3.34 -11.28 -6.56
N SER A 52 -2.46 -11.20 -5.56
CA SER A 52 -1.33 -12.12 -5.44
C SER A 52 -1.86 -13.55 -5.22
N LYS A 53 -1.38 -14.51 -6.03
CA LYS A 53 -1.76 -15.94 -5.90
C LYS A 53 -1.37 -16.55 -4.57
N VAL A 54 -0.47 -15.91 -3.82
CA VAL A 54 0.00 -16.37 -2.50
C VAL A 54 -0.74 -15.69 -1.34
N ALA A 55 -1.64 -14.75 -1.60
CA ALA A 55 -2.43 -14.11 -0.55
C ALA A 55 -3.42 -15.12 0.05
N SER A 56 -3.45 -15.24 1.38
CA SER A 56 -4.51 -15.96 2.12
C SER A 56 -5.57 -15.03 2.70
N SER A 57 -5.26 -13.75 2.85
CA SER A 57 -6.22 -12.71 3.23
C SER A 57 -5.72 -11.34 2.78
N VAL A 58 -6.64 -10.46 2.38
CA VAL A 58 -6.34 -9.06 2.06
C VAL A 58 -6.64 -8.22 3.30
N ILE A 59 -5.68 -7.39 3.72
CA ILE A 59 -5.73 -6.59 4.94
C ILE A 59 -6.02 -5.12 4.61
N GLN A 60 -5.31 -4.59 3.61
CA GLN A 60 -5.44 -3.20 3.19
C GLN A 60 -5.15 -3.08 1.70
N VAL A 61 -5.86 -2.18 1.03
CA VAL A 61 -5.65 -1.85 -0.38
C VAL A 61 -5.59 -0.33 -0.56
N SER A 62 -4.79 0.12 -1.53
CA SER A 62 -4.78 1.51 -1.97
C SER A 62 -4.51 1.58 -3.47
N PRO A 63 -5.23 2.42 -4.22
CA PRO A 63 -4.87 2.71 -5.61
C PRO A 63 -3.46 3.31 -5.71
N GLY A 64 -2.79 3.02 -6.82
CA GLY A 64 -1.44 3.49 -7.10
C GLY A 64 -1.20 3.78 -8.57
N HIS A 65 -0.21 4.63 -8.82
CA HIS A 65 0.33 4.89 -10.14
C HIS A 65 1.86 4.81 -10.07
N MET A 66 2.46 4.03 -10.94
CA MET A 66 3.90 3.89 -11.07
C MET A 66 4.33 4.35 -12.46
N ARG A 67 5.59 4.79 -12.57
CA ARG A 67 6.17 5.12 -13.87
C ARG A 67 6.08 3.91 -14.82
N LEU A 68 5.93 4.18 -16.11
CA LEU A 68 6.02 3.15 -17.15
C LEU A 68 7.27 2.25 -16.97
N PRO A 69 7.16 0.94 -17.22
CA PRO A 69 6.02 0.27 -17.88
C PRO A 69 4.85 -0.07 -16.96
N PHE A 70 4.94 0.18 -15.65
CA PHE A 70 3.94 -0.31 -14.69
C PHE A 70 2.57 0.41 -14.78
N GLY A 71 2.56 1.74 -14.84
CA GLY A 71 1.31 2.51 -14.97
C GLY A 71 0.40 2.40 -13.74
N HIS A 72 -0.92 2.30 -13.96
CA HIS A 72 -1.93 2.24 -12.90
C HIS A 72 -2.02 0.84 -12.28
N GLY A 73 -2.34 0.78 -10.98
CA GLY A 73 -2.54 -0.49 -10.28
C GLY A 73 -3.01 -0.33 -8.84
N VAL A 74 -2.86 -1.39 -8.06
CA VAL A 74 -3.29 -1.45 -6.66
C VAL A 74 -2.14 -1.91 -5.78
N PHE A 75 -1.85 -1.13 -4.75
CA PHE A 75 -1.07 -1.59 -3.61
C PHE A 75 -1.96 -2.45 -2.72
N THR A 76 -1.46 -3.64 -2.37
CA THR A 76 -2.17 -4.61 -1.54
C THR A 76 -1.26 -5.04 -0.39
N LEU A 77 -1.75 -4.91 0.83
CA LEU A 77 -1.23 -5.57 2.03
C LEU A 77 -2.06 -6.83 2.25
N PHE A 78 -1.39 -7.96 2.33
CA PHE A 78 -2.03 -9.27 2.44
C PHE A 78 -1.22 -10.19 3.35
N GLN A 79 -1.88 -11.20 3.90
CA GLN A 79 -1.21 -12.29 4.58
C GLN A 79 -0.71 -13.30 3.53
N ASP A 80 0.56 -13.65 3.55
CA ASP A 80 1.17 -14.63 2.66
C ASP A 80 0.97 -16.05 3.21
N ALA A 81 0.25 -16.88 2.46
CA ALA A 81 -0.04 -18.26 2.80
C ALA A 81 1.23 -19.11 2.99
N ASN A 82 2.32 -18.77 2.30
CA ASN A 82 3.58 -19.52 2.35
C ASN A 82 4.47 -19.11 3.52
N TYR A 83 4.15 -18.00 4.20
CA TYR A 83 5.03 -17.41 5.22
C TYR A 83 4.74 -17.93 6.64
N ILE A 84 3.86 -18.92 6.79
CA ILE A 84 3.56 -19.56 8.08
C ILE A 84 4.69 -20.55 8.43
N ASN A 85 5.86 -20.04 8.79
CA ASN A 85 6.87 -20.80 9.52
C ASN A 85 6.69 -20.55 11.02
N GLU A 86 6.56 -21.63 11.81
CA GLU A 86 6.22 -21.59 13.25
C GLU A 86 7.15 -20.67 14.09
N GLY A 87 8.40 -20.48 13.67
CA GLY A 87 9.36 -19.57 14.32
C GLY A 87 9.03 -18.08 14.18
N PHE A 88 8.42 -17.64 13.07
CA PHE A 88 8.09 -16.22 12.83
C PHE A 88 6.81 -15.77 13.52
N LEU A 89 5.83 -16.68 13.66
CA LEU A 89 4.58 -16.43 14.36
C LEU A 89 4.82 -16.02 15.83
N THR A 90 5.77 -16.67 16.50
CA THR A 90 6.07 -16.39 17.92
C THR A 90 6.66 -15.00 18.16
N GLN A 91 7.38 -14.44 17.19
CA GLN A 91 8.03 -13.13 17.34
C GLN A 91 7.10 -11.95 17.04
N TYR A 92 6.21 -12.09 16.04
CA TYR A 92 5.41 -10.97 15.53
C TYR A 92 3.89 -11.15 15.66
N GLY A 93 3.45 -12.28 16.24
CA GLY A 93 2.05 -12.56 16.52
C GLY A 93 1.20 -12.65 15.25
N LYS A 94 0.00 -12.08 15.31
CA LYS A 94 -0.99 -12.09 14.21
C LYS A 94 -0.52 -11.42 12.91
N ASP A 95 0.52 -10.59 12.98
CA ASP A 95 1.04 -9.85 11.82
C ASP A 95 2.16 -10.61 11.09
N ALA A 96 2.59 -11.76 11.60
CA ALA A 96 3.59 -12.59 10.96
C ALA A 96 3.08 -13.08 9.58
N GLY A 97 3.90 -12.89 8.55
CA GLY A 97 3.55 -13.24 7.17
C GLY A 97 2.80 -12.17 6.40
N ASN A 98 2.59 -10.98 6.96
CA ASN A 98 2.03 -9.88 6.18
C ASN A 98 3.05 -9.31 5.19
N SER A 99 2.67 -9.32 3.92
CA SER A 99 3.43 -8.85 2.77
C SER A 99 2.72 -7.71 2.07
N CYS A 100 3.47 -6.85 1.38
CA CYS A 100 2.93 -5.76 0.58
C CYS A 100 3.41 -5.89 -0.86
N ALA A 101 2.53 -5.63 -1.83
CA ALA A 101 2.89 -5.60 -3.24
C ALA A 101 2.07 -4.58 -4.01
N PHE A 102 2.57 -4.19 -5.17
CA PHE A 102 1.82 -3.45 -6.19
C PHE A 102 1.49 -4.38 -7.35
N ASN A 103 0.22 -4.42 -7.74
CA ASN A 103 -0.23 -5.13 -8.94
C ASN A 103 -0.66 -4.10 -9.97
N SER A 104 0.06 -4.01 -11.09
CA SER A 104 -0.40 -3.15 -12.19
C SER A 104 -1.59 -3.77 -12.90
N PHE A 105 -2.45 -2.91 -13.43
CA PHE A 105 -3.55 -3.35 -14.27
C PHE A 105 -3.04 -3.78 -15.64
N PRO A 106 -3.69 -4.77 -16.27
CA PRO A 106 -3.37 -5.13 -17.64
C PRO A 106 -3.62 -3.94 -18.57
N THR A 107 -2.72 -3.75 -19.54
CA THR A 107 -2.93 -2.75 -20.58
C THR A 107 -3.83 -3.36 -21.66
N LEU A 108 -4.82 -2.60 -22.14
CA LEU A 108 -5.70 -3.02 -23.23
C LEU A 108 -5.37 -2.23 -24.50
N ASP A 109 -5.45 -2.86 -25.67
CA ASP A 109 -5.45 -2.14 -26.96
C ASP A 109 -6.80 -1.43 -27.21
N GLY A 110 -6.90 -0.67 -28.30
CA GLY A 110 -8.15 0.01 -28.70
C GLY A 110 -9.32 -0.93 -29.04
N ASN A 111 -9.08 -2.24 -29.08
CA ASN A 111 -10.09 -3.27 -29.29
C ASN A 111 -10.42 -4.05 -27.99
N GLY A 112 -9.83 -3.66 -26.85
CA GLY A 112 -10.03 -4.31 -25.56
C GLY A 112 -9.19 -5.58 -25.35
N ASN A 113 -8.24 -5.90 -26.22
CA ASN A 113 -7.35 -7.05 -26.03
C ASN A 113 -6.22 -6.70 -25.05
N VAL A 114 -5.88 -7.65 -24.17
CA VAL A 114 -4.74 -7.50 -23.24
C VAL A 114 -3.42 -7.48 -24.03
N THR A 115 -2.68 -6.38 -23.93
CA THR A 115 -1.33 -6.20 -24.52
C THR A 115 -0.20 -6.38 -23.51
N ASP A 116 -0.50 -6.20 -22.23
CA ASP A 116 0.37 -6.50 -21.10
C ASP A 116 -0.48 -7.12 -19.99
N ALA A 117 -0.06 -8.27 -19.45
CA ALA A 117 -0.79 -9.01 -18.42
C ALA A 117 -0.79 -8.31 -17.04
N GLY A 118 -0.04 -7.21 -16.91
CA GLY A 118 0.19 -6.55 -15.64
C GLY A 118 1.39 -7.15 -14.91
N THR A 119 2.01 -6.36 -14.04
CA THR A 119 3.23 -6.69 -13.33
C THR A 119 3.00 -6.62 -11.82
N LEU A 120 3.49 -7.65 -11.13
CA LEU A 120 3.57 -7.70 -9.68
C LEU A 120 4.93 -7.16 -9.21
N VAL A 121 4.92 -6.15 -8.34
CA VAL A 121 6.11 -5.61 -7.68
C VAL A 121 5.99 -5.87 -6.18
N VAL A 122 6.83 -6.75 -5.65
CA VAL A 122 6.84 -7.08 -4.21
C VAL A 122 7.67 -6.04 -3.45
N VAL A 123 7.11 -5.52 -2.36
CA VAL A 123 7.79 -4.56 -1.49
C VAL A 123 8.69 -5.32 -0.51
N LEU A 124 9.99 -4.99 -0.48
CA LEU A 124 10.93 -5.66 0.41
C LEU A 124 10.85 -5.12 1.85
N LEU A 125 10.45 -5.98 2.79
CA LEU A 125 10.19 -5.60 4.19
C LEU A 125 11.34 -5.95 5.15
N ARG A 126 12.53 -6.34 4.64
CA ARG A 126 13.64 -6.87 5.46
C ARG A 126 14.05 -5.92 6.58
N LYS A 127 14.22 -4.63 6.25
CA LYS A 127 14.59 -3.59 7.22
C LYS A 127 13.46 -3.20 8.19
N LEU A 128 12.23 -3.64 7.94
CA LEU A 128 11.06 -3.35 8.76
C LEU A 128 10.68 -4.51 9.70
N GLY A 129 11.51 -5.55 9.78
CA GLY A 129 11.20 -6.75 10.56
C GLY A 129 10.42 -7.81 9.78
N GLN A 130 10.44 -7.74 8.44
CA GLN A 130 9.79 -8.68 7.52
C GLN A 130 8.27 -8.77 7.67
N VAL A 131 7.65 -7.72 8.21
CA VAL A 131 6.21 -7.65 8.43
C VAL A 131 5.73 -6.23 8.10
N ALA A 132 4.63 -6.15 7.34
CA ALA A 132 3.87 -4.92 7.13
C ALA A 132 2.57 -4.97 7.93
N ARG A 133 2.21 -3.86 8.58
CA ARG A 133 1.01 -3.77 9.45
C ARG A 133 -0.02 -2.77 8.94
N GLY A 134 0.44 -1.83 8.13
CA GLY A 134 -0.37 -0.86 7.42
C GLY A 134 0.52 -0.09 6.46
N PHE A 135 -0.09 0.59 5.49
CA PHE A 135 0.65 1.47 4.60
C PHE A 135 -0.19 2.67 4.18
N THR A 136 0.45 3.63 3.51
CA THR A 136 -0.21 4.74 2.87
C THR A 136 0.54 5.08 1.59
N THR A 137 -0.19 5.46 0.56
CA THR A 137 0.37 5.92 -0.71
C THR A 137 0.46 7.44 -0.73
N LEU A 138 1.52 7.96 -1.34
CA LEU A 138 1.77 9.39 -1.51
C LEU A 138 1.95 9.69 -2.99
N VAL A 139 1.12 10.57 -3.56
CA VAL A 139 1.32 11.02 -4.93
C VAL A 139 2.42 12.08 -4.93
N ASN A 140 3.56 11.74 -5.52
CA ASN A 140 4.66 12.67 -5.68
C ASN A 140 4.38 13.66 -6.83
N SER A 141 5.24 14.65 -6.97
CA SER A 141 5.14 15.71 -7.99
C SER A 141 5.20 15.23 -9.45
N LYS A 142 5.55 13.97 -9.72
CA LYS A 142 5.46 13.37 -11.05
C LYS A 142 4.12 12.67 -11.31
N GLY A 143 3.25 12.60 -10.30
CA GLY A 143 2.03 11.80 -10.33
C GLY A 143 2.26 10.31 -10.00
N ASP A 144 3.47 9.92 -9.60
CA ASP A 144 3.75 8.54 -9.19
C ASP A 144 3.50 8.38 -7.68
N SER A 145 3.19 7.15 -7.26
CA SER A 145 2.86 6.79 -5.89
C SER A 145 4.10 6.27 -5.16
N ASP A 146 4.62 7.06 -4.23
CA ASP A 146 5.52 6.54 -3.20
C ASP A 146 4.70 5.81 -2.14
N LEU A 147 5.38 5.00 -1.34
CA LEU A 147 4.78 4.18 -0.31
C LEU A 147 5.44 4.43 1.04
N VAL A 148 4.63 4.60 2.09
CA VAL A 148 5.10 4.54 3.47
C VAL A 148 4.47 3.32 4.12
N VAL A 149 5.31 2.42 4.64
CA VAL A 149 4.89 1.15 5.24
C VAL A 149 5.19 1.15 6.73
N ALA A 150 4.18 0.86 7.55
CA ALA A 150 4.34 0.58 8.97
C ALA A 150 4.79 -0.87 9.18
N GLY A 151 5.89 -1.06 9.90
CA GLY A 151 6.39 -2.39 10.25
C GLY A 151 6.80 -2.50 11.71
N ALA A 152 7.35 -3.67 12.07
CA ALA A 152 7.73 -3.98 13.44
C ALA A 152 9.01 -3.27 13.91
N LYS A 153 9.82 -2.73 12.98
CA LYS A 153 11.11 -2.07 13.27
C LYS A 153 11.17 -0.60 12.83
N GLY A 154 10.04 0.01 12.48
CA GLY A 154 9.95 1.41 12.08
C GLY A 154 8.96 1.63 10.94
N LEU A 155 9.04 2.80 10.33
CA LEU A 155 8.33 3.12 9.09
C LEU A 155 9.30 3.08 7.91
N GLY A 156 8.98 2.33 6.85
CA GLY A 156 9.79 2.33 5.62
C GLY A 156 9.23 3.30 4.60
N PHE A 157 10.08 4.20 4.10
CA PHE A 157 9.76 5.02 2.93
C PHE A 157 10.32 4.38 1.66
N TYR A 158 9.45 4.13 0.67
CA TYR A 158 9.79 3.56 -0.62
C TYR A 158 9.40 4.54 -1.73
N PRO A 159 10.38 5.15 -2.41
CA PRO A 159 10.11 5.90 -3.62
C PRO A 159 9.48 4.98 -4.68
N SER A 160 8.57 5.51 -5.49
CA SER A 160 7.91 4.74 -6.58
C SER A 160 8.91 4.01 -7.49
N ALA A 161 10.09 4.59 -7.72
CA ALA A 161 11.14 4.02 -8.58
C ALA A 161 11.98 2.91 -7.94
N LYS A 162 11.79 2.62 -6.64
CA LYS A 162 12.60 1.66 -5.85
C LYS A 162 11.73 0.78 -4.93
N LEU A 163 10.51 0.46 -5.35
CA LEU A 163 9.58 -0.36 -4.56
C LEU A 163 10.07 -1.80 -4.34
N ASP A 164 10.82 -2.34 -5.30
CA ASP A 164 11.42 -3.67 -5.28
C ASP A 164 12.74 -3.74 -4.48
N GLN A 165 13.12 -2.64 -3.83
CA GLN A 165 14.34 -2.53 -3.03
C GLN A 165 14.01 -2.35 -1.55
N ASP A 166 15.02 -2.48 -0.70
CA ASP A 166 14.90 -2.08 0.70
C ASP A 166 14.49 -0.59 0.80
N PRO A 167 13.77 -0.19 1.88
CA PRO A 167 13.33 1.19 2.04
C PRO A 167 14.54 2.11 2.02
N THR A 168 14.40 3.23 1.30
CA THR A 168 15.48 4.23 1.18
C THR A 168 15.77 4.86 2.53
N THR A 169 14.76 4.97 3.39
CA THR A 169 14.89 5.45 4.76
C THR A 169 13.96 4.66 5.68
N VAL A 170 14.49 4.26 6.84
CA VAL A 170 13.69 3.75 7.96
C VAL A 170 13.51 4.89 8.94
N LEU A 171 12.30 5.42 9.04
CA LEU A 171 11.94 6.49 9.96
C LEU A 171 11.60 5.88 11.32
N LEU A 172 12.04 6.55 12.39
CA LEU A 172 11.79 6.12 13.77
C LEU A 172 12.18 4.64 13.99
N PRO A 173 13.45 4.27 13.75
CA PRO A 173 13.89 2.89 13.84
C PRO A 173 13.68 2.33 15.26
N ASN A 174 13.42 1.03 15.34
CA ASN A 174 13.15 0.28 16.57
C ASN A 174 11.82 0.64 17.28
N ILE A 175 10.91 1.34 16.60
CA ILE A 175 9.54 1.54 17.06
C ILE A 175 8.62 0.71 16.18
N SER A 176 7.76 -0.10 16.80
CA SER A 176 6.77 -0.91 16.09
C SER A 176 5.51 -0.09 15.80
N PHE A 177 5.10 -0.02 14.55
CA PHE A 177 3.93 0.75 14.10
C PHE A 177 2.83 -0.15 13.54
N HIS A 178 1.57 0.15 13.84
CA HIS A 178 0.44 -0.58 13.27
C HIS A 178 -0.27 0.20 12.16
N GLN A 179 -0.22 1.53 12.17
CA GLN A 179 -0.92 2.37 11.20
C GLN A 179 -0.06 3.57 10.83
N VAL A 180 -0.15 3.97 9.57
CA VAL A 180 0.49 5.16 9.03
C VAL A 180 -0.46 5.84 8.06
N VAL A 181 -0.52 7.16 8.13
CA VAL A 181 -1.23 8.03 7.20
C VAL A 181 -0.28 9.11 6.76
N ALA A 182 -0.22 9.37 5.46
CA ALA A 182 0.67 10.38 4.92
C ALA A 182 -0.02 11.18 3.83
N SER A 183 0.34 12.45 3.74
CA SER A 183 -0.11 13.35 2.68
C SER A 183 1.07 14.13 2.13
N GLN A 184 1.04 14.42 0.84
CA GLN A 184 2.00 15.32 0.20
C GLN A 184 1.27 16.53 -0.38
N TRP A 185 1.81 17.73 -0.13
CA TRP A 185 1.35 18.97 -0.75
C TRP A 185 2.56 19.73 -1.32
N GLY A 186 2.61 19.83 -2.64
CA GLY A 186 3.79 20.32 -3.35
C GLY A 186 5.01 19.46 -3.05
N THR A 187 6.03 20.04 -2.43
CA THR A 187 7.23 19.32 -1.99
C THR A 187 7.21 18.91 -0.52
N GLN A 188 6.20 19.29 0.24
CA GLN A 188 6.08 18.99 1.67
C GLN A 188 5.33 17.68 1.88
N ILE A 189 5.85 16.85 2.79
CA ILE A 189 5.27 15.56 3.16
C ILE A 189 4.96 15.62 4.66
N SER A 190 3.76 15.21 5.04
CA SER A 190 3.36 15.05 6.44
C SER A 190 2.98 13.61 6.67
N ILE A 191 3.54 12.99 7.72
CA ILE A 191 3.27 11.60 8.10
C ILE A 191 2.82 11.59 9.56
N LEU A 192 1.69 10.94 9.81
CA LEU A 192 1.23 10.57 11.13
C LEU A 192 1.27 9.05 11.24
N ALA A 193 1.78 8.54 12.36
CA ALA A 193 1.87 7.11 12.59
C ALA A 193 1.61 6.76 14.04
N THR A 194 0.90 5.66 14.26
CA THR A 194 0.56 5.17 15.61
C THR A 194 1.31 3.88 15.89
N SER A 195 2.05 3.88 17.00
CA SER A 195 2.80 2.72 17.46
C SER A 195 1.88 1.67 18.06
N THR A 196 2.38 0.44 18.15
CA THR A 196 1.69 -0.66 18.84
C THR A 196 1.50 -0.43 20.34
N SER A 197 2.22 0.53 20.92
CA SER A 197 2.08 0.96 22.31
C SER A 197 1.10 2.13 22.49
N GLY A 198 0.36 2.52 21.44
CA GLY A 198 -0.62 3.61 21.50
C GLY A 198 0.01 5.00 21.55
N GLN A 199 1.18 5.18 20.93
CA GLN A 199 1.87 6.46 20.84
C GLN A 199 1.76 7.01 19.42
N LEU A 200 1.39 8.28 19.28
CA LEU A 200 1.27 8.97 18.00
C LEU A 200 2.53 9.78 17.70
N TYR A 201 3.05 9.63 16.49
CA TYR A 201 4.22 10.32 16.00
C TYR A 201 3.86 11.19 14.80
N TYR A 202 4.55 12.31 14.68
CA TYR A 202 4.53 13.18 13.52
C TYR A 202 5.92 13.26 12.90
N ILE A 203 5.98 13.05 11.59
CA ILE A 203 7.20 13.18 10.80
C ILE A 203 6.92 14.18 9.69
N GLN A 204 7.79 15.17 9.55
CA GLN A 204 7.77 16.09 8.43
C GLN A 204 8.81 15.67 7.41
N GLY A 205 8.46 15.68 6.13
CA GLY A 205 9.37 15.45 5.03
C GLY A 205 9.33 16.58 4.02
N SER A 206 10.39 16.70 3.23
CA SER A 206 10.44 17.66 2.14
C SER A 206 11.28 17.15 0.98
N ARG A 207 10.94 17.56 -0.24
CA ARG A 207 11.75 17.35 -1.44
C ARG A 207 12.35 18.67 -1.90
N THR A 208 13.62 18.67 -2.31
CA THR A 208 14.24 19.86 -2.91
C THR A 208 13.79 20.09 -4.35
N SER A 209 13.32 19.03 -5.02
CA SER A 209 12.77 19.08 -6.37
C SER A 209 11.79 17.92 -6.60
N ALA A 210 11.13 17.92 -7.76
CA ALA A 210 10.16 16.89 -8.10
C ALA A 210 10.75 15.48 -8.24
N THR A 211 12.08 15.37 -8.37
CA THR A 211 12.79 14.12 -8.60
C THR A 211 13.72 13.74 -7.46
N ALA A 212 13.92 14.64 -6.49
CA ALA A 212 14.83 14.41 -5.37
C ALA A 212 14.21 13.44 -4.36
N ASP A 213 15.03 12.55 -3.80
CA ASP A 213 14.64 11.76 -2.64
C ASP A 213 14.28 12.71 -1.49
N PRO A 214 13.19 12.44 -0.74
CA PRO A 214 12.78 13.31 0.34
C PRO A 214 13.74 13.23 1.52
N THR A 215 13.92 14.35 2.20
CA THR A 215 14.53 14.42 3.53
C THR A 215 13.43 14.42 4.58
N PHE A 216 13.67 13.78 5.72
CA PHE A 216 12.70 13.69 6.81
C PHE A 216 13.29 14.26 8.10
N THR A 217 12.42 14.88 8.91
CA THR A 217 12.74 15.44 10.22
C THR A 217 11.67 15.01 11.22
N TYR A 218 12.12 14.51 12.37
CA TYR A 218 11.27 14.04 13.46
C TYR A 218 12.02 14.16 14.79
N SER A 219 11.30 14.33 15.89
CA SER A 219 11.89 14.48 17.23
C SER A 219 12.34 13.15 17.85
N GLY A 220 11.82 12.02 17.36
CA GLY A 220 11.97 10.70 18.00
C GLY A 220 11.03 10.48 19.19
N LEU A 221 10.32 11.53 19.64
CA LEU A 221 9.37 11.48 20.75
C LEU A 221 7.93 11.51 20.22
N PRO A 222 7.00 10.81 20.88
CA PRO A 222 5.60 10.86 20.48
C PRO A 222 4.99 12.24 20.78
N ILE A 223 4.14 12.71 19.87
CA ILE A 223 3.37 13.95 20.04
C ILE A 223 2.12 13.73 20.92
N ARG A 224 1.70 12.47 21.08
CA ARG A 224 0.61 12.07 21.97
C ARG A 224 0.77 10.61 22.41
N THR A 225 0.29 10.28 23.61
CA THR A 225 0.24 8.91 24.15
C THR A 225 -1.20 8.51 24.46
N GLY A 226 -1.43 7.21 24.67
CA GLY A 226 -2.76 6.67 24.99
C GLY A 226 -3.75 6.75 23.82
N VAL A 227 -3.25 6.78 22.58
CA VAL A 227 -4.08 6.76 21.39
C VAL A 227 -4.56 5.33 21.16
N SER A 228 -5.86 5.10 21.35
CA SER A 228 -6.52 3.83 21.04
C SER A 228 -6.99 3.82 19.59
N MET A 229 -6.84 2.67 18.93
CA MET A 229 -7.55 2.40 17.69
C MET A 229 -8.99 2.00 18.00
N LEU A 230 -9.92 2.48 17.18
CA LEU A 230 -11.30 1.99 17.12
C LEU A 230 -11.36 0.71 16.27
#